data_AF-A0A960XIL0-F1
#
_entry.id   AF-A0A960XIL0-F1
#
_cell.length_a   1.000
_cell.length_b   1.000
_cell.length_c   1.000
_cell.angle_alpha   90.00
_cell.angle_beta   90.00
_cell.angle_gamma   90.00
#
_symmetry.space_group_name_H-M   'P 1'
#
loop_
_entity.id
_entity.type
_entity.pdbx_description
1 polymer ?
#
loop_
_entity_poly.entity_id
_entity_poly.type
_entity_poly.pdbx_seq_one_letter_code
_entity_poly.pdbx_strand_id
1 'polypeptide(L)' 'VNDGCFASIEEVPTHAITLTLTVFDQSKQLSCVVPAKSKAEAVAATLEGPISTDCPATIMRLHANARMFLDIDSAKLLSR' A
#
# COMPACT_ATOMS: atom_id res chain seq x y z
N VAL A 1 -16.95 4.76 -7.73
CA VAL A 1 -16.80 3.53 -8.57
C VAL A 1 -15.42 3.56 -9.24
N ASN A 2 -14.66 2.45 -9.31
CA ASN A 2 -13.62 2.12 -10.35
C ASN A 2 -12.75 0.89 -10.00
N ASP A 3 -13.26 0.13 -9.04
CA ASP A 3 -13.19 -1.32 -8.84
C ASP A 3 -14.61 -1.96 -9.00
N GLY A 4 -15.62 -1.16 -9.39
CA GLY A 4 -16.98 -1.62 -9.67
C GLY A 4 -17.91 -1.74 -8.46
N CYS A 5 -17.48 -1.34 -7.26
CA CYS A 5 -18.23 -1.56 -6.01
C CYS A 5 -19.48 -0.68 -5.80
N PHE A 6 -19.63 0.41 -6.55
CA PHE A 6 -20.75 1.36 -6.44
C PHE A 6 -21.23 1.73 -7.84
N ALA A 7 -22.44 2.27 -8.01
CA ALA A 7 -22.96 2.69 -9.32
C ALA A 7 -22.60 4.14 -9.66
N SER A 8 -22.47 5.00 -8.65
CA SER A 8 -22.02 6.39 -8.81
C SER A 8 -21.10 6.84 -7.67
N ILE A 9 -20.55 8.06 -7.75
CA ILE A 9 -19.66 8.59 -6.70
C ILE A 9 -20.47 9.01 -5.45
N GLU A 10 -21.71 9.42 -5.66
CA GLU A 10 -22.65 9.84 -4.62
C GLU A 10 -23.02 8.70 -3.67
N GLU A 11 -22.89 7.45 -4.12
CA GLU A 11 -23.12 6.24 -3.32
C GLU A 11 -21.92 5.85 -2.43
N VAL A 12 -20.74 6.45 -2.63
CA VAL A 12 -19.54 6.09 -1.85
C VAL A 12 -19.64 6.71 -0.45
N PRO A 13 -19.50 5.91 0.64
CA PRO A 13 -19.51 6.45 2.00
C PRO A 13 -18.42 7.50 2.22
N THR A 14 -18.78 8.59 2.89
CA THR A 14 -17.86 9.71 3.16
C THR A 14 -16.92 9.48 4.34
N HIS A 15 -17.17 8.45 5.15
CA HIS A 15 -16.40 8.12 6.34
C HIS A 15 -16.08 6.62 6.38
N ALA A 16 -14.92 6.29 6.93
CA ALA A 16 -14.49 4.93 7.16
C ALA A 16 -13.83 4.81 8.54
N ILE A 17 -13.92 3.62 9.13
CA ILE A 17 -13.18 3.26 10.34
C ILE A 17 -11.95 2.48 9.88
N THR A 18 -10.76 2.90 10.36
CA THR A 18 -9.50 2.25 10.01
C THR A 18 -8.63 2.02 11.23
N LEU A 19 -7.75 1.03 11.15
CA LEU A 19 -6.66 0.87 12.09
C LEU A 19 -5.52 1.81 11.71
N THR A 20 -4.95 2.49 12.69
CA THR A 20 -3.80 3.38 12.47
C THR A 20 -2.52 2.58 12.32
N LEU A 21 -1.49 3.15 11.70
CA LEU A 21 -0.17 2.53 11.46
C LEU A 21 0.53 2.00 12.72
N THR A 22 0.12 2.44 13.92
CA THR A 22 0.60 1.90 15.20
C THR A 22 0.41 0.39 15.34
N VAL A 23 -0.55 -0.20 14.61
CA VAL A 23 -0.73 -1.66 14.59
C VAL A 23 0.44 -2.39 13.94
N PHE A 24 1.28 -1.73 13.16
CA PHE A 24 2.45 -2.35 12.54
C PHE A 24 3.47 -2.76 13.60
N ASP A 25 3.75 -1.90 14.57
CA ASP A 25 4.68 -2.19 15.68
C ASP A 25 4.18 -3.32 16.59
N GLN A 26 2.87 -3.46 16.73
CA GLN A 26 2.24 -4.52 17.53
C GLN A 26 2.19 -5.86 16.80
N SER A 27 2.42 -5.86 15.49
CA SER A 27 2.34 -7.07 14.66
C SER A 27 3.64 -7.86 14.73
N LYS A 28 3.55 -9.19 14.68
CA LYS A 28 4.75 -10.05 14.57
C LYS A 28 5.26 -10.16 13.13
N GLN A 29 4.38 -9.93 12.16
CA GLN A 29 4.65 -10.04 10.74
C GLN A 29 3.67 -9.18 9.95
N LEU A 30 4.18 -8.45 8.96
CA LEU A 30 3.38 -7.73 7.97
C LEU A 30 3.46 -8.46 6.63
N SER A 31 2.30 -8.70 6.03
CA SER A 31 2.16 -9.29 4.70
C SER A 31 1.34 -8.35 3.83
N CYS A 32 1.94 -7.79 2.80
CA CYS A 32 1.29 -6.86 1.88
C CYS A 32 1.33 -7.45 0.46
N VAL A 33 0.17 -7.59 -0.18
CA VAL A 33 0.04 -8.17 -1.52
C VAL A 33 -0.43 -7.07 -2.46
N VAL A 34 0.36 -6.78 -3.49
CA VAL A 34 0.14 -5.61 -4.36
C VAL A 34 0.29 -6.02 -5.83
N PRO A 35 -0.74 -6.60 -6.44
CA PRO A 35 -0.74 -6.92 -7.86
C PRO A 35 -1.15 -5.72 -8.72
N ALA A 36 -0.91 -5.86 -10.03
CA ALA A 36 -1.34 -5.00 -11.13
C ALA A 36 -0.55 -3.71 -11.37
N LYS A 37 -0.45 -3.37 -12.66
CA LYS A 37 0.28 -2.20 -13.19
C LYS A 37 -0.12 -0.86 -12.60
N SER A 38 -1.35 -0.72 -12.12
CA SER A 38 -1.87 0.52 -11.54
C SER A 38 -1.23 0.86 -10.19
N LYS A 39 -0.48 -0.09 -9.61
CA LYS A 39 0.21 0.07 -8.32
C LYS A 39 1.71 0.31 -8.45
N ALA A 40 2.28 0.28 -9.66
CA ALA A 40 3.72 0.32 -9.87
C ALA A 40 4.41 1.56 -9.27
N GLU A 41 3.80 2.74 -9.43
CA GLU A 41 4.34 3.99 -8.85
C GLU A 41 4.29 3.96 -7.32
N ALA A 42 3.20 3.45 -6.74
CA ALA A 42 3.05 3.32 -5.30
C ALA A 42 4.07 2.33 -4.71
N VAL A 43 4.34 1.23 -5.42
CA VAL A 43 5.36 0.24 -5.05
C VAL A 43 6.76 0.86 -5.05
N ALA A 44 7.14 1.55 -6.14
CA ALA A 44 8.42 2.24 -6.22
C ALA A 44 8.58 3.31 -5.13
N ALA A 45 7.56 4.15 -4.92
CA ALA A 45 7.55 5.15 -3.85
C ALA A 45 7.70 4.52 -2.46
N THR A 46 7.02 3.39 -2.22
CA THR A 46 7.07 2.67 -0.94
C THR A 46 8.46 2.09 -0.67
N LEU A 47 9.07 1.45 -1.67
CA LEU A 47 10.30 0.69 -1.49
C LEU A 47 11.56 1.56 -1.60
N GLU A 48 11.55 2.60 -2.44
CA GLU A 48 12.74 3.37 -2.80
C GLU A 48 12.65 4.86 -2.41
N GLY A 49 11.45 5.39 -2.14
CA GLY A 49 11.26 6.79 -1.73
C GLY A 49 11.76 7.09 -0.30
N PRO A 50 11.71 8.34 0.16
CA PRO A 50 11.99 8.68 1.56
C PRO A 50 10.88 8.14 2.48
N ILE A 51 11.19 7.88 3.75
CA ILE A 51 10.16 7.58 4.75
C ILE A 51 9.41 8.88 5.07
N SER A 52 8.14 8.96 4.69
CA SER A 52 7.31 10.18 4.81
C SER A 52 5.83 9.83 4.94
N THR A 53 5.07 10.74 5.56
CA THR A 53 3.61 10.69 5.60
C THR A 53 2.95 10.92 4.24
N ASP A 54 3.68 11.46 3.25
CA ASP A 54 3.19 11.62 1.87
C ASP A 54 2.99 10.26 1.18
N CYS A 55 3.78 9.26 1.56
CA CYS A 55 3.60 7.85 1.17
C CYS A 55 3.60 6.98 2.43
N PRO A 56 2.46 6.82 3.12
CA PRO A 56 2.39 6.15 4.43
C PRO A 56 2.96 4.74 4.44
N ALA A 57 2.86 4.01 3.32
CA ALA A 57 3.38 2.65 3.19
C ALA A 57 4.90 2.56 3.36
N THR A 58 5.64 3.66 3.16
CA THR A 58 7.11 3.71 3.35
C THR A 58 7.54 3.31 4.76
N ILE A 59 6.68 3.48 5.77
CA ILE A 59 6.95 3.09 7.16
C ILE A 59 7.10 1.57 7.32
N MET A 60 6.53 0.76 6.41
CA MET A 60 6.64 -0.70 6.44
C MET A 60 8.10 -1.16 6.39
N ARG A 61 8.99 -0.38 5.75
CA ARG A 61 10.43 -0.68 5.68
C ARG A 61 11.13 -0.63 7.04
N LEU A 62 10.52 -0.01 8.05
CA LEU A 62 11.04 0.01 9.42
C LEU A 62 10.66 -1.23 10.23
N HIS A 63 9.66 -2.00 9.78
CA HIS A 63 9.21 -3.17 10.50
C HIS A 63 10.09 -4.39 10.17
N ALA A 64 10.73 -4.97 11.19
CA ALA A 64 11.75 -6.01 11.03
C ALA A 64 11.26 -7.27 10.28
N ASN A 65 9.95 -7.55 10.28
CA ASN A 65 9.36 -8.69 9.61
C ASN A 65 8.21 -8.28 8.66
N ALA A 66 8.49 -7.36 7.75
CA ALA A 66 7.56 -6.99 6.68
C ALA A 66 7.93 -7.67 5.36
N ARG A 67 6.92 -8.20 4.66
CA ARG A 67 7.05 -8.76 3.31
C ARG A 67 6.02 -8.18 2.38
N MET A 68 6.48 -7.73 1.22
CA MET A 68 5.64 -7.27 0.13
C MET A 68 5.72 -8.27 -1.02
N PHE A 69 4.57 -8.73 -1.50
CA PHE A 69 4.42 -9.69 -2.59
C PHE A 69 3.93 -8.94 -3.82
N LEU A 70 4.75 -8.94 -4.87
CA LEU A 70 4.56 -8.18 -6.10
C LEU A 70 4.47 -9.11 -7.30
N ASP A 71 3.73 -8.68 -8.32
CA ASP A 71 3.85 -9.26 -9.66
C ASP A 71 4.80 -8.42 -10.52
N ILE A 72 5.07 -8.88 -11.74
CA ILE A 72 5.98 -8.17 -12.66
C ILE A 72 5.44 -6.77 -12.99
N ASP A 73 4.12 -6.63 -13.12
CA ASP A 73 3.49 -5.36 -13.51
C ASP A 73 3.58 -4.31 -12.40
N SER A 74 3.43 -4.70 -11.14
CA SER A 74 3.55 -3.81 -9.98
C SER A 74 5.00 -3.56 -9.58
N ALA A 75 5.93 -4.46 -9.91
CA ALA A 75 7.37 -4.27 -9.68
C ALA A 75 8.08 -3.50 -10.82
N LYS A 76 7.42 -3.24 -11.95
CA LYS A 76 8.07 -2.77 -13.20
C LYS A 76 8.88 -1.46 -13.11
N LEU A 77 8.67 -0.66 -12.07
CA LEU A 77 9.35 0.63 -11.86
C LEU A 77 10.47 0.56 -10.81
N LEU A 78 10.74 -0.62 -10.24
CA LEU A 78 11.83 -0.79 -9.28
C LEU A 78 13.19 -0.74 -9.97
N SER A 79 14.16 -0.19 -9.24
CA SER A 79 15.53 0.00 -9.68
C SER A 79 16.31 -1.32 -9.78
N ARG A 80 15.89 -2.35 -9.03
CA ARG A 80 16.43 -3.72 -9.05
C ARG A 80 15.40 -4.75 -8.62
#